data_AF-A0A183UMB6-F1
#
_entry.id   AF-A0A183UMB6-F1
#
_cell.length_a   1.000
_cell.length_b   1.000
_cell.length_c   1.000
_cell.angle_alpha   90.00
_cell.angle_beta   90.00
_cell.angle_gamma   90.00
#
_symmetry.space_group_name_H-M   'P 1'
#
loop_
_entity.id
_entity.type
_entity.pdbx_description
1 polymer ?
#
loop_
_entity_poly.entity_id
_entity_poly.type
_entity_poly.pdbx_seq_one_letter_code
_entity_poly.pdbx_strand_id
1 'polypeptide(L)'
;MRIATWNVNGIRSLTKGIGKVLADLDADVLCIQETKITRDMLTADVTNVDGYNSYFSFCRAGRKGYSGVATYCRNECKPNGAYDHLAAQDCELPLGDVEVDNEGRALVTEFRIEKVEPDMPSTSHGENYWFHRLLKARADQYRLEGFHVLIVGDLNVAHKMVDHCEASTIADFDKQPDRVWMSGLLENGYVDCFRRFHPKERHAYTVWNTQTGARATNYGTRIDYVIADTDLLDLDFLLDCRHLSSVMGSDHCPVIAEISPRWRIDSGSLFYWWQEKKGETSSLMSRRIENGVSEVVELKTSRVTVSDVDSEWQKTVVREERASEKNVFEKMMLKKKIPKCTGHGELAVERTVKKPGPNFNKRFYACGRPKGFATDKNARCNFFEWA
;
A
#
# COMPACT_ATOMS: atom_id res chain seq x y z
N MET A 1 -17.65 -6.66 -12.33
CA MET A 1 -16.73 -7.19 -11.29
C MET A 1 -16.10 -6.00 -10.57
N ARG A 2 -15.59 -6.13 -9.35
CA ARG A 2 -14.93 -5.04 -8.60
C ARG A 2 -13.61 -5.49 -7.98
N ILE A 3 -12.56 -4.71 -8.24
CA ILE A 3 -11.29 -4.80 -7.52
C ILE A 3 -11.22 -3.61 -6.57
N ALA A 4 -11.09 -3.89 -5.28
CA ALA A 4 -10.87 -2.89 -4.24
C ALA A 4 -9.44 -2.99 -3.70
N THR A 5 -8.91 -1.87 -3.22
CA THR A 5 -7.62 -1.83 -2.52
C THR A 5 -7.68 -0.89 -1.32
N TRP A 6 -7.08 -1.27 -0.19
CA TRP A 6 -7.13 -0.47 1.05
C TRP A 6 -5.93 -0.74 1.98
N ASN A 7 -5.18 0.31 2.30
CA ASN A 7 -4.29 0.29 3.47
C ASN A 7 -5.14 0.30 4.76
N VAL A 8 -5.11 -0.80 5.52
CA VAL A 8 -5.96 -0.98 6.72
C VAL A 8 -5.26 -0.55 8.03
N ASN A 9 -4.00 -0.15 7.96
CA ASN A 9 -3.18 0.25 9.13
C ASN A 9 -3.23 -0.78 10.29
N GLY A 10 -3.21 -2.06 9.95
CA GLY A 10 -3.34 -3.22 10.82
C GLY A 10 -4.70 -3.91 10.67
N ILE A 11 -4.72 -5.15 10.17
CA ILE A 11 -5.98 -5.85 9.85
C ILE A 11 -6.86 -6.12 11.08
N ARG A 12 -6.25 -6.26 12.26
CA ARG A 12 -6.94 -6.39 13.56
C ARG A 12 -7.52 -5.07 14.09
N SER A 13 -7.24 -3.93 13.47
CA SER A 13 -7.87 -2.63 13.79
C SER A 13 -9.31 -2.55 13.27
N LEU A 14 -9.68 -3.40 12.30
CA LEU A 14 -10.99 -3.44 11.67
C LEU A 14 -12.03 -3.99 12.65
N THR A 15 -12.68 -3.12 13.42
CA THR A 15 -13.66 -3.47 14.47
C THR A 15 -14.88 -4.26 13.98
N LYS A 16 -15.15 -4.27 12.67
CA LYS A 16 -16.18 -5.09 12.01
C LYS A 16 -15.73 -6.52 11.68
N GLY A 17 -14.42 -6.82 11.75
CA GLY A 17 -13.81 -8.02 11.14
C GLY A 17 -13.68 -7.92 9.62
N ILE A 18 -12.73 -8.67 9.04
CA ILE A 18 -12.46 -8.61 7.59
C ILE A 18 -13.62 -9.16 6.75
N GLY A 19 -14.30 -10.22 7.18
CA GLY A 19 -15.45 -10.77 6.46
C GLY A 19 -16.59 -9.75 6.25
N LYS A 20 -16.85 -8.89 7.24
CA LYS A 20 -17.84 -7.81 7.07
C LYS A 20 -17.30 -6.64 6.23
N VAL A 21 -15.99 -6.38 6.21
CA VAL A 21 -15.41 -5.40 5.26
C VAL A 21 -15.58 -5.88 3.82
N LEU A 22 -15.32 -7.15 3.53
CA LEU A 22 -15.54 -7.75 2.21
C LEU A 22 -17.01 -7.66 1.77
N ALA A 23 -17.95 -7.98 2.68
CA ALA A 23 -19.38 -7.86 2.43
C ALA A 23 -19.87 -6.39 2.28
N ASP A 24 -19.37 -5.46 3.10
CA ASP A 24 -19.76 -4.04 3.06
C ASP A 24 -19.19 -3.30 1.83
N LEU A 25 -18.09 -3.79 1.25
CA LEU A 25 -17.51 -3.28 0.00
C LEU A 25 -18.05 -3.95 -1.26
N ASP A 26 -18.64 -5.15 -1.12
CA ASP A 26 -19.12 -6.00 -2.23
C ASP A 26 -18.06 -6.11 -3.35
N ALA A 27 -16.84 -6.48 -2.94
CA ALA A 27 -15.66 -6.59 -3.79
C ALA A 27 -15.39 -8.05 -4.17
N ASP A 28 -15.02 -8.27 -5.43
CA ASP A 28 -14.69 -9.60 -5.96
C ASP A 28 -13.22 -9.96 -5.70
N VAL A 29 -12.35 -8.94 -5.73
CA VAL A 29 -10.97 -8.98 -5.21
C VAL A 29 -10.76 -7.78 -4.29
N LEU A 30 -10.18 -7.99 -3.10
CA LEU A 30 -9.75 -6.94 -2.17
C LEU A 30 -8.27 -7.11 -1.83
N CYS A 31 -7.46 -6.17 -2.28
CA CYS A 31 -6.04 -6.05 -1.92
C CYS A 31 -5.90 -5.19 -0.64
N ILE A 32 -5.07 -5.62 0.30
CA ILE A 32 -4.92 -5.00 1.61
C ILE A 32 -3.44 -4.72 1.87
N GLN A 33 -3.14 -3.49 2.27
CA GLN A 33 -1.79 -3.06 2.67
C GLN A 33 -1.72 -2.79 4.18
N GLU A 34 -0.50 -2.87 4.74
CA GLU A 34 -0.23 -2.73 6.18
C GLU A 34 -1.11 -3.68 7.02
N THR A 35 -1.07 -4.98 6.74
CA THR A 35 -1.82 -5.98 7.52
C THR A 35 -1.32 -6.08 8.97
N LYS A 36 -0.04 -5.78 9.22
CA LYS A 36 0.63 -5.78 10.55
C LYS A 36 0.43 -7.09 11.33
N ILE A 37 0.45 -8.17 10.58
CA ILE A 37 0.30 -9.55 11.04
C ILE A 37 1.50 -10.36 10.56
N THR A 38 1.94 -11.32 11.36
CA THR A 38 2.97 -12.30 10.99
C THR A 38 2.33 -13.69 10.97
N ARG A 39 2.96 -14.69 10.34
CA ARG A 39 2.38 -16.04 10.16
C ARG A 39 1.94 -16.68 11.49
N ASP A 40 2.67 -16.44 12.58
CA ASP A 40 2.37 -16.89 13.95
C ASP A 40 1.20 -16.16 14.62
N MET A 41 0.64 -15.12 13.99
CA MET A 41 -0.49 -14.33 14.49
C MET A 41 -1.77 -14.49 13.66
N LEU A 42 -1.78 -15.36 12.64
CA LEU A 42 -2.98 -15.64 11.84
C LEU A 42 -4.05 -16.35 12.68
N THR A 43 -5.31 -16.04 12.40
CA THR A 43 -6.48 -16.63 13.03
C THR A 43 -7.52 -16.99 11.96
N ALA A 44 -8.37 -17.99 12.24
CA ALA A 44 -9.30 -18.54 11.24
C ALA A 44 -10.33 -17.52 10.73
N ASP A 45 -10.71 -16.52 11.53
CA ASP A 45 -11.57 -15.40 11.12
C ASP A 45 -10.90 -14.42 10.15
N VAL A 46 -9.57 -14.47 10.04
CA VAL A 46 -8.76 -13.68 9.11
C VAL A 46 -8.44 -14.49 7.85
N THR A 47 -8.18 -15.80 7.93
CA THR A 47 -7.83 -16.63 6.76
C THR A 47 -9.04 -17.25 6.06
N ASN A 48 -10.04 -17.71 6.82
CA ASN A 48 -11.13 -18.56 6.34
C ASN A 48 -12.44 -17.77 6.27
N VAL A 49 -12.44 -16.66 5.51
CA VAL A 49 -13.66 -15.88 5.27
C VAL A 49 -14.58 -16.65 4.32
N ASP A 50 -15.83 -16.88 4.72
CA ASP A 50 -16.80 -17.59 3.89
C ASP A 50 -17.02 -16.90 2.54
N GLY A 51 -17.05 -17.69 1.46
CA GLY A 51 -17.09 -17.21 0.08
C GLY A 51 -15.78 -16.69 -0.51
N TYR A 52 -14.66 -16.66 0.24
CA TYR A 52 -13.38 -16.09 -0.22
C TYR A 52 -12.16 -17.01 -0.01
N ASN A 53 -11.21 -16.93 -0.95
CA ASN A 53 -9.84 -17.40 -0.80
C ASN A 53 -8.97 -16.23 -0.31
N SER A 54 -7.96 -16.50 0.52
CA SER A 54 -7.04 -15.48 1.03
C SER A 54 -5.57 -15.84 0.78
N TYR A 55 -4.78 -14.82 0.42
CA TYR A 55 -3.37 -14.89 0.07
C TYR A 55 -2.62 -13.82 0.86
N PHE A 56 -1.40 -14.10 1.33
CA PHE A 56 -0.65 -13.20 2.22
C PHE A 56 0.84 -13.15 1.90
N SER A 57 1.44 -11.96 2.01
CA SER A 57 2.88 -11.78 2.15
C SER A 57 3.18 -11.10 3.50
N PHE A 58 4.24 -11.52 4.17
CA PHE A 58 4.58 -11.10 5.55
C PHE A 58 5.99 -10.51 5.60
N CYS A 59 6.22 -9.53 6.47
CA CYS A 59 7.57 -9.08 6.75
C CYS A 59 8.41 -10.23 7.35
N ARG A 60 9.45 -10.64 6.62
CA ARG A 60 10.42 -11.68 6.99
C ARG A 60 11.64 -11.10 7.72
N ALA A 61 11.91 -9.80 7.56
CA ALA A 61 13.03 -9.05 8.17
C ALA A 61 12.94 -8.84 9.71
N GLY A 62 12.41 -9.81 10.46
CA GLY A 62 12.36 -9.81 11.94
C GLY A 62 11.40 -8.80 12.60
N ARG A 63 10.83 -7.85 11.85
CA ARG A 63 10.02 -6.74 12.37
C ARG A 63 8.57 -7.17 12.62
N LYS A 64 8.29 -7.78 13.78
CA LYS A 64 6.92 -8.17 14.16
C LYS A 64 5.96 -6.98 14.14
N GLY A 65 4.78 -7.19 13.53
CA GLY A 65 3.74 -6.15 13.42
C GLY A 65 4.04 -5.03 12.42
N TYR A 66 4.96 -5.24 11.48
CA TYR A 66 5.33 -4.26 10.45
C TYR A 66 4.88 -4.71 9.05
N SER A 67 4.39 -3.77 8.23
CA SER A 67 4.03 -3.99 6.83
C SER A 67 3.12 -5.22 6.65
N GLY A 68 3.41 -6.05 5.64
CA GLY A 68 2.57 -7.18 5.25
C GLY A 68 1.42 -6.74 4.36
N VAL A 69 1.09 -7.59 3.38
CA VAL A 69 -0.02 -7.40 2.45
C VAL A 69 -0.86 -8.67 2.34
N ALA A 70 -2.12 -8.53 1.94
CA ALA A 70 -3.00 -9.67 1.68
C ALA A 70 -3.94 -9.40 0.51
N THR A 71 -4.32 -10.44 -0.22
CA THR A 71 -5.33 -10.39 -1.27
C THR A 71 -6.42 -11.40 -0.97
N TYR A 72 -7.67 -10.94 -0.97
CA TYR A 72 -8.86 -11.78 -0.81
C TYR A 72 -9.59 -11.83 -2.13
N CYS A 73 -9.88 -13.01 -2.65
CA CYS A 73 -10.63 -13.20 -3.90
C CYS A 73 -11.87 -14.04 -3.62
N ARG A 74 -13.04 -13.66 -4.16
CA ARG A 74 -14.23 -14.52 -4.15
C ARG A 74 -13.90 -15.90 -4.74
N ASN A 75 -14.62 -16.94 -4.34
CA ASN A 75 -14.41 -18.30 -4.83
C ASN A 75 -14.50 -18.41 -6.36
N GLU A 76 -15.41 -17.65 -6.98
CA GLU A 76 -15.61 -17.55 -8.43
C GLU A 76 -14.49 -16.77 -9.14
N CYS A 77 -13.69 -16.01 -8.38
CA CYS A 77 -12.61 -15.16 -8.86
C CYS A 77 -11.24 -15.65 -8.34
N LYS A 78 -11.08 -16.97 -8.12
CA LYS A 78 -9.81 -17.54 -7.65
C LYS A 78 -8.70 -17.31 -8.69
N PRO A 79 -7.52 -16.76 -8.29
CA PRO A 79 -6.40 -16.57 -9.21
C PRO A 79 -5.77 -17.91 -9.62
N ASN A 80 -5.21 -17.94 -10.83
CA ASN A 80 -4.52 -19.09 -11.41
C ASN A 80 -3.08 -19.23 -10.86
N GLY A 81 -2.47 -18.13 -10.41
CA GLY A 81 -1.14 -18.07 -9.77
C GLY A 81 -1.07 -17.02 -8.66
N ALA A 82 -0.21 -17.21 -7.65
CA ALA A 82 -0.02 -16.26 -6.56
C ALA A 82 1.42 -16.29 -5.99
N TYR A 83 2.06 -15.12 -5.85
CA TYR A 83 3.49 -14.98 -5.59
C TYR A 83 3.76 -13.86 -4.56
N ASP A 84 4.52 -14.16 -3.51
CA ASP A 84 4.74 -13.30 -2.33
C ASP A 84 6.05 -12.47 -2.39
N HIS A 85 6.47 -12.15 -3.62
CA HIS A 85 7.74 -11.50 -3.99
C HIS A 85 7.62 -10.83 -5.39
N LEU A 86 8.44 -9.81 -5.67
CA LEU A 86 8.58 -9.17 -6.99
C LEU A 86 9.82 -9.66 -7.75
N ALA A 87 10.90 -10.02 -7.05
CA ALA A 87 12.09 -10.61 -7.65
C ALA A 87 11.82 -12.08 -8.02
N ALA A 88 11.53 -12.35 -9.30
CA ALA A 88 11.32 -13.71 -9.79
C ALA A 88 12.63 -14.53 -9.72
N GLN A 89 12.51 -15.79 -9.29
CA GLN A 89 13.66 -16.62 -8.91
C GLN A 89 14.60 -16.99 -10.07
N ASP A 90 14.11 -16.89 -11.31
CA ASP A 90 14.84 -17.16 -12.56
C ASP A 90 15.13 -15.88 -13.38
N CYS A 91 14.95 -14.68 -12.80
CA CYS A 91 15.17 -13.41 -13.52
C CYS A 91 16.59 -12.87 -13.39
N GLU A 92 17.31 -12.75 -14.51
CA GLU A 92 18.57 -11.98 -14.62
C GLU A 92 18.34 -10.44 -14.62
N LEU A 93 17.37 -9.95 -13.84
CA LEU A 93 17.24 -8.52 -13.57
C LEU A 93 18.37 -8.10 -12.61
N PRO A 94 19.07 -6.97 -12.85
CA PRO A 94 20.17 -6.48 -12.00
C PRO A 94 19.70 -5.89 -10.65
N LEU A 95 18.54 -6.34 -10.17
CA LEU A 95 17.78 -5.84 -9.02
C LEU A 95 17.22 -6.99 -8.17
N GLY A 96 17.77 -8.22 -8.30
CA GLY A 96 17.40 -9.40 -7.51
C GLY A 96 17.82 -9.34 -6.03
N ASP A 97 17.64 -8.18 -5.39
CA ASP A 97 17.96 -7.97 -3.98
C ASP A 97 16.81 -8.48 -3.09
N VAL A 98 17.03 -9.67 -2.55
CA VAL A 98 16.10 -10.41 -1.69
C VAL A 98 15.75 -9.62 -0.41
N GLU A 99 16.54 -8.63 0.00
CA GLU A 99 16.23 -7.78 1.16
C GLU A 99 14.98 -6.92 0.95
N VAL A 100 14.66 -6.51 -0.28
CA VAL A 100 13.48 -5.66 -0.58
C VAL A 100 12.17 -6.45 -0.38
N ASP A 101 12.10 -7.68 -0.90
CA ASP A 101 10.92 -8.54 -0.74
C ASP A 101 10.76 -9.10 0.69
N ASN A 102 11.85 -9.09 1.49
CA ASN A 102 11.79 -9.46 2.91
C ASN A 102 11.00 -8.47 3.78
N GLU A 103 10.60 -7.30 3.28
CA GLU A 103 9.66 -6.43 3.98
C GLU A 103 8.18 -6.83 3.82
N GLY A 104 7.84 -7.77 2.91
CA GLY A 104 6.47 -8.28 2.75
C GLY A 104 5.50 -7.25 2.15
N ARG A 105 6.00 -6.39 1.25
CA ARG A 105 5.27 -5.25 0.65
C ARG A 105 4.47 -5.59 -0.60
N ALA A 106 4.70 -6.77 -1.18
CA ALA A 106 4.14 -7.17 -2.47
C ALA A 106 3.55 -8.57 -2.42
N LEU A 107 2.50 -8.75 -3.22
CA LEU A 107 1.80 -10.00 -3.45
C LEU A 107 1.16 -9.89 -4.84
N VAL A 108 1.62 -10.71 -5.78
CA VAL A 108 1.09 -10.78 -7.14
C VAL A 108 0.06 -11.89 -7.19
N THR A 109 -1.08 -11.65 -7.83
CA THR A 109 -2.11 -12.66 -8.12
C THR A 109 -2.47 -12.59 -9.60
N GLU A 110 -2.27 -13.70 -10.30
CA GLU A 110 -2.49 -13.81 -11.75
C GLU A 110 -3.89 -14.34 -12.03
N PHE A 111 -4.59 -13.71 -12.98
CA PHE A 111 -5.94 -14.10 -13.40
C PHE A 111 -5.99 -14.21 -14.92
N ARG A 112 -6.50 -15.32 -15.44
CA ARG A 112 -6.94 -15.40 -16.83
C ARG A 112 -8.28 -14.68 -16.96
N ILE A 113 -8.40 -13.83 -17.96
CA ILE A 113 -9.64 -13.15 -18.35
C ILE A 113 -10.01 -13.54 -19.78
N GLU A 114 -11.27 -13.86 -20.01
CA GLU A 114 -11.76 -14.18 -21.36
C GLU A 114 -12.30 -12.92 -22.06
N LYS A 115 -11.94 -12.75 -23.34
CA LYS A 115 -12.33 -11.64 -24.21
C LYS A 115 -13.05 -12.18 -25.45
N VAL A 116 -13.85 -11.33 -26.10
CA VAL A 116 -14.21 -11.48 -27.52
C VAL A 116 -13.32 -10.51 -28.32
N GLU A 117 -12.51 -11.06 -29.22
CA GLU A 117 -11.30 -10.46 -29.85
C GLU A 117 -11.59 -9.31 -30.86
N PRO A 118 -10.59 -8.49 -31.30
CA PRO A 118 -9.18 -8.32 -30.88
C PRO A 118 -9.02 -7.01 -30.04
N ASP A 119 -7.93 -6.23 -29.87
CA ASP A 119 -6.53 -6.22 -30.37
C ASP A 119 -5.55 -5.79 -29.23
N MET A 120 -4.32 -5.31 -29.52
CA MET A 120 -3.13 -5.37 -28.62
C MET A 120 -2.30 -4.02 -28.44
N PRO A 121 -0.93 -3.92 -28.38
CA PRO A 121 -0.24 -3.63 -27.10
C PRO A 121 1.05 -2.72 -27.05
N SER A 122 1.56 -2.48 -25.83
CA SER A 122 2.99 -2.44 -25.39
C SER A 122 3.81 -1.12 -25.59
N THR A 123 4.98 -0.85 -24.95
CA THR A 123 5.75 -1.53 -23.86
C THR A 123 6.78 -0.60 -23.16
N SER A 124 6.99 -0.77 -21.84
CA SER A 124 8.14 -0.26 -21.04
C SER A 124 8.33 1.29 -21.00
N HIS A 125 9.29 1.96 -20.32
CA HIS A 125 10.54 1.56 -19.62
C HIS A 125 10.98 2.57 -18.50
N GLY A 126 11.52 2.13 -17.34
CA GLY A 126 12.20 2.99 -16.31
C GLY A 126 11.31 3.99 -15.52
N GLU A 127 11.71 4.74 -14.48
CA GLU A 127 12.91 4.94 -13.61
C GLU A 127 12.44 5.82 -12.41
N ASN A 128 12.98 5.92 -11.18
CA ASN A 128 13.99 5.14 -10.44
C ASN A 128 13.92 5.36 -8.88
N TYR A 129 13.43 4.37 -8.11
CA TYR A 129 13.47 4.22 -6.62
C TYR A 129 13.59 2.71 -6.32
N TRP A 130 14.27 2.18 -5.29
CA TRP A 130 14.52 0.72 -5.22
C TRP A 130 13.27 -0.20 -5.26
N PHE A 131 12.29 -0.02 -4.37
CA PHE A 131 11.04 -0.81 -4.42
C PHE A 131 10.23 -0.50 -5.68
N HIS A 132 10.10 0.78 -6.02
CA HIS A 132 9.31 1.25 -7.17
C HIS A 132 9.93 0.86 -8.54
N ARG A 133 11.26 0.67 -8.61
CA ARG A 133 12.04 0.09 -9.72
C ARG A 133 11.65 -1.36 -9.90
N LEU A 134 11.75 -2.15 -8.84
CA LEU A 134 11.46 -3.58 -8.86
C LEU A 134 9.99 -3.82 -9.23
N LEU A 135 9.08 -2.99 -8.70
CA LEU A 135 7.68 -2.95 -9.09
C LEU A 135 7.49 -2.66 -10.59
N LYS A 136 8.11 -1.60 -11.13
CA LYS A 136 7.99 -1.29 -12.58
C LYS A 136 8.64 -2.38 -13.43
N ALA A 137 9.83 -2.87 -13.08
CA ALA A 137 10.52 -3.91 -13.83
C ALA A 137 9.72 -5.21 -13.89
N ARG A 138 9.09 -5.62 -12.77
CA ARG A 138 8.21 -6.79 -12.73
C ARG A 138 6.91 -6.57 -13.52
N ALA A 139 6.33 -5.37 -13.49
CA ALA A 139 5.16 -5.01 -14.30
C ALA A 139 5.49 -4.98 -15.81
N ASP A 140 6.62 -4.37 -16.20
CA ASP A 140 7.10 -4.31 -17.58
C ASP A 140 7.41 -5.72 -18.11
N GLN A 141 7.98 -6.60 -17.25
CA GLN A 141 8.18 -8.03 -17.57
C GLN A 141 6.86 -8.73 -17.88
N TYR A 142 5.84 -8.59 -17.01
CA TYR A 142 4.53 -9.22 -17.27
C TYR A 142 3.92 -8.74 -18.61
N ARG A 143 4.08 -7.46 -18.97
CA ARG A 143 3.65 -6.94 -20.28
C ARG A 143 4.45 -7.52 -21.45
N LEU A 144 5.75 -7.76 -21.28
CA LEU A 144 6.60 -8.44 -22.28
C LEU A 144 6.24 -9.93 -22.41
N GLU A 145 5.75 -10.55 -21.34
CA GLU A 145 5.22 -11.93 -21.32
C GLU A 145 3.77 -12.02 -21.83
N GLY A 146 3.15 -10.90 -22.25
CA GLY A 146 1.82 -10.84 -22.86
C GLY A 146 0.65 -10.64 -21.88
N PHE A 147 0.91 -10.32 -20.61
CA PHE A 147 -0.12 -10.03 -19.62
C PHE A 147 -0.47 -8.54 -19.57
N HIS A 148 -1.75 -8.24 -19.37
CA HIS A 148 -2.19 -6.95 -18.83
C HIS A 148 -1.92 -6.88 -17.32
N VAL A 149 -1.68 -5.68 -16.79
CA VAL A 149 -1.17 -5.46 -15.42
C VAL A 149 -1.97 -4.39 -14.70
N LEU A 150 -2.51 -4.75 -13.53
CA LEU A 150 -3.07 -3.80 -12.56
C LEU A 150 -2.15 -3.69 -11.34
N ILE A 151 -1.58 -2.51 -11.12
CA ILE A 151 -0.86 -2.15 -9.90
C ILE A 151 -1.87 -1.47 -8.95
N VAL A 152 -2.09 -2.04 -7.77
CA VAL A 152 -3.09 -1.53 -6.82
C VAL A 152 -2.55 -1.39 -5.39
N GLY A 153 -2.95 -0.31 -4.71
CA GLY A 153 -2.63 -0.07 -3.29
C GLY A 153 -1.93 1.24 -2.99
N ASP A 154 -1.51 1.38 -1.74
CA ASP A 154 -0.70 2.48 -1.25
C ASP A 154 0.72 2.45 -1.86
N LEU A 155 1.00 3.40 -2.74
CA LEU A 155 2.31 3.60 -3.36
C LEU A 155 3.16 4.64 -2.60
N ASN A 156 2.58 5.29 -1.58
CA ASN A 156 3.17 6.36 -0.77
C ASN A 156 3.73 7.56 -1.57
N VAL A 157 3.12 7.85 -2.72
CA VAL A 157 3.43 8.99 -3.60
C VAL A 157 2.13 9.75 -3.91
N ALA A 158 2.16 11.08 -3.92
CA ALA A 158 1.02 11.88 -4.38
C ALA A 158 1.38 12.56 -5.70
N HIS A 159 0.81 12.13 -6.83
CA HIS A 159 1.37 12.44 -8.15
C HIS A 159 1.44 13.94 -8.47
N LYS A 160 0.32 14.66 -8.40
CA LYS A 160 0.23 16.09 -8.76
C LYS A 160 -0.22 16.96 -7.59
N MET A 161 -0.03 18.28 -7.69
CA MET A 161 -0.36 19.22 -6.59
C MET A 161 -1.83 19.13 -6.10
N VAL A 162 -2.76 18.73 -6.96
CA VAL A 162 -4.18 18.51 -6.60
C VAL A 162 -4.37 17.34 -5.62
N ASP A 163 -3.42 16.41 -5.55
CA ASP A 163 -3.43 15.19 -4.73
C ASP A 163 -2.92 15.42 -3.29
N HIS A 164 -2.48 16.63 -2.92
CA HIS A 164 -1.86 16.89 -1.60
C HIS A 164 -2.30 18.24 -1.02
N CYS A 165 -2.94 18.25 0.16
CA CYS A 165 -3.49 19.47 0.77
C CYS A 165 -2.45 20.59 1.05
N GLU A 166 -1.20 20.23 1.34
CA GLU A 166 -0.08 21.17 1.58
C GLU A 166 0.89 21.28 0.37
N ALA A 167 0.43 20.95 -0.86
CA ALA A 167 1.31 20.95 -2.04
C ALA A 167 2.08 22.26 -2.27
N SER A 168 1.46 23.42 -2.00
CA SER A 168 2.05 24.74 -2.19
C SER A 168 3.14 25.12 -1.17
N THR A 169 3.36 24.30 -0.12
CA THR A 169 4.47 24.51 0.84
C THR A 169 5.68 23.61 0.55
N ILE A 170 5.62 22.80 -0.51
CA ILE A 170 6.71 21.89 -0.91
C ILE A 170 7.45 22.54 -2.09
N ALA A 171 8.72 22.87 -1.87
CA ALA A 171 9.59 23.40 -2.93
C ALA A 171 9.77 22.34 -4.05
N ASP A 172 9.73 22.77 -5.31
CA ASP A 172 9.90 21.92 -6.48
C ASP A 172 9.04 20.63 -6.44
N PHE A 173 7.74 20.77 -6.10
CA PHE A 173 6.79 19.67 -5.88
C PHE A 173 6.91 18.53 -6.90
N ASP A 174 6.79 18.83 -8.19
CA ASP A 174 6.81 17.81 -9.27
C ASP A 174 8.20 17.21 -9.54
N LYS A 175 9.28 17.82 -9.04
CA LYS A 175 10.66 17.30 -9.13
C LYS A 175 11.05 16.44 -7.93
N GLN A 176 10.17 16.27 -6.94
CA GLN A 176 10.43 15.34 -5.85
C GLN A 176 10.61 13.93 -6.45
N PRO A 177 11.72 13.21 -6.15
CA PRO A 177 12.10 12.03 -6.94
C PRO A 177 11.04 10.91 -7.00
N ASP A 178 10.16 10.81 -6.00
CA ASP A 178 9.02 9.90 -5.95
C ASP A 178 7.95 10.23 -7.02
N ARG A 179 7.69 11.52 -7.24
CA ARG A 179 6.76 12.03 -8.27
C ARG A 179 7.38 12.01 -9.66
N VAL A 180 8.71 12.12 -9.76
CA VAL A 180 9.45 11.86 -11.00
C VAL A 180 9.28 10.40 -11.40
N TRP A 181 9.45 9.45 -10.47
CA TRP A 181 9.15 8.03 -10.75
C TRP A 181 7.69 7.81 -11.16
N MET A 182 6.72 8.37 -10.44
CA MET A 182 5.30 8.20 -10.79
C MET A 182 4.97 8.80 -12.17
N SER A 183 5.58 9.92 -12.54
CA SER A 183 5.43 10.49 -13.89
C SER A 183 6.08 9.59 -14.93
N GLY A 184 7.29 9.10 -14.67
CA GLY A 184 7.96 8.09 -15.52
C GLY A 184 7.16 6.80 -15.67
N LEU A 185 6.50 6.30 -14.63
CA LEU A 185 5.61 5.13 -14.74
C LEU A 185 4.45 5.41 -15.71
N LEU A 186 3.75 6.53 -15.53
CA LEU A 186 2.54 6.85 -16.28
C LEU A 186 2.80 7.37 -17.70
N GLU A 187 3.98 7.92 -17.97
CA GLU A 187 4.43 8.29 -19.31
C GLU A 187 4.87 7.04 -20.13
N ASN A 188 5.22 5.95 -19.45
CA ASN A 188 5.68 4.69 -20.04
C ASN A 188 4.58 3.62 -20.12
N GLY A 189 3.43 4.00 -20.67
CA GLY A 189 2.33 3.08 -21.00
C GLY A 189 1.53 2.55 -19.80
N TYR A 190 1.39 3.33 -18.73
CA TYR A 190 0.49 3.03 -17.60
C TYR A 190 -0.40 4.24 -17.30
N VAL A 191 -1.55 4.02 -16.66
CA VAL A 191 -2.56 5.05 -16.44
C VAL A 191 -3.16 4.99 -15.04
N ASP A 192 -3.08 6.11 -14.31
CA ASP A 192 -3.82 6.38 -13.07
C ASP A 192 -5.33 6.34 -13.36
N CYS A 193 -5.99 5.25 -12.97
CA CYS A 193 -7.37 5.00 -13.32
C CYS A 193 -8.33 6.01 -12.66
N PHE A 194 -8.03 6.45 -11.43
CA PHE A 194 -8.83 7.52 -10.80
C PHE A 194 -8.73 8.80 -11.64
N ARG A 195 -7.54 9.19 -12.11
CA ARG A 195 -7.38 10.39 -12.95
C ARG A 195 -7.91 10.22 -14.38
N ARG A 196 -8.01 8.99 -14.91
CA ARG A 196 -8.65 8.69 -16.20
C ARG A 196 -10.17 8.91 -16.21
N PHE A 197 -10.85 8.67 -15.09
CA PHE A 197 -12.31 8.90 -14.94
C PHE A 197 -12.63 10.24 -14.27
N HIS A 198 -11.81 10.70 -13.31
CA HIS A 198 -12.00 11.91 -12.49
C HIS A 198 -10.88 12.96 -12.69
N PRO A 199 -10.54 13.38 -13.93
CA PRO A 199 -9.36 14.21 -14.22
C PRO A 199 -9.41 15.61 -13.59
N LYS A 200 -10.61 16.13 -13.31
CA LYS A 200 -10.82 17.48 -12.76
C LYS A 200 -11.16 17.49 -11.26
N GLU A 201 -11.29 16.34 -10.62
CA GLU A 201 -11.76 16.26 -9.23
C GLU A 201 -10.70 16.74 -8.23
N ARG A 202 -11.13 17.56 -7.26
CA ARG A 202 -10.27 18.19 -6.26
C ARG A 202 -10.62 17.67 -4.87
N HIS A 203 -9.62 17.60 -3.99
CA HIS A 203 -9.76 17.10 -2.62
C HIS A 203 -10.21 15.63 -2.51
N ALA A 204 -10.02 14.87 -3.60
CA ALA A 204 -10.21 13.43 -3.66
C ALA A 204 -9.02 12.69 -3.01
N TYR A 205 -8.85 12.90 -1.71
CA TYR A 205 -7.78 12.30 -0.91
C TYR A 205 -8.15 10.89 -0.45
N THR A 206 -7.13 10.08 -0.14
CA THR A 206 -7.28 8.70 0.33
C THR A 206 -6.75 8.49 1.75
N VAL A 207 -5.81 9.32 2.24
CA VAL A 207 -5.25 9.25 3.61
C VAL A 207 -5.39 10.58 4.37
N TRP A 208 -5.65 10.50 5.67
CA TRP A 208 -5.78 11.65 6.57
C TRP A 208 -5.17 11.41 7.97
N ASN A 209 -4.36 12.35 8.47
CA ASN A 209 -3.71 12.21 9.77
C ASN A 209 -4.71 12.17 10.95
N THR A 210 -4.71 11.05 11.68
CA THR A 210 -5.59 10.79 12.84
C THR A 210 -5.24 11.63 14.08
N GLN A 211 -3.95 11.87 14.36
CA GLN A 211 -3.50 12.67 15.52
C GLN A 211 -3.91 14.15 15.43
N THR A 212 -4.28 14.60 14.23
CA THR A 212 -4.85 15.91 13.95
C THR A 212 -6.33 15.86 13.53
N GLY A 213 -6.99 14.71 13.53
CA GLY A 213 -8.40 14.55 13.17
C GLY A 213 -8.73 14.95 11.73
N ALA A 214 -7.74 15.00 10.84
CA ALA A 214 -7.78 15.74 9.58
C ALA A 214 -8.84 15.27 8.57
N ARG A 215 -9.36 14.04 8.72
CA ARG A 215 -10.43 13.47 7.90
C ARG A 215 -11.74 14.27 8.01
N ALA A 216 -12.03 14.83 9.19
CA ALA A 216 -13.26 15.60 9.44
C ALA A 216 -13.33 16.93 8.66
N THR A 217 -12.18 17.44 8.21
CA THR A 217 -12.02 18.68 7.44
C THR A 217 -11.36 18.42 6.08
N ASN A 218 -11.49 17.18 5.60
CA ASN A 218 -10.91 16.62 4.36
C ASN A 218 -9.48 17.10 4.04
N TYR A 219 -8.61 17.12 5.04
CA TYR A 219 -7.26 17.65 4.92
C TYR A 219 -6.26 16.49 4.76
N GLY A 220 -6.17 15.98 3.55
CA GLY A 220 -5.49 14.72 3.27
C GLY A 220 -4.57 14.77 2.06
N THR A 221 -4.18 13.58 1.67
CA THR A 221 -3.36 13.29 0.49
C THR A 221 -3.95 12.08 -0.23
N ARG A 222 -3.78 11.97 -1.55
CA ARG A 222 -4.04 10.75 -2.32
C ARG A 222 -2.73 10.01 -2.55
N ILE A 223 -2.60 8.81 -1.96
CA ILE A 223 -1.44 7.91 -2.14
C ILE A 223 -1.81 6.46 -2.45
N ASP A 224 -3.10 6.12 -2.39
CA ASP A 224 -3.64 4.82 -2.76
C ASP A 224 -4.15 4.89 -4.22
N TYR A 225 -3.75 3.93 -5.06
CA TYR A 225 -4.04 3.95 -6.50
C TYR A 225 -4.63 2.64 -7.01
N VAL A 226 -5.28 2.75 -8.18
CA VAL A 226 -5.36 1.70 -9.18
C VAL A 226 -4.70 2.25 -10.44
N ILE A 227 -3.65 1.58 -10.91
CA ILE A 227 -2.92 1.90 -12.14
C ILE A 227 -3.03 0.69 -13.07
N ALA A 228 -3.48 0.91 -14.30
CA ALA A 228 -3.51 -0.11 -15.36
C ALA A 228 -2.40 0.14 -16.37
N ASP A 229 -2.02 -0.85 -17.16
CA ASP A 229 -1.41 -0.58 -18.46
C ASP A 229 -2.38 0.16 -19.38
N THR A 230 -1.83 0.91 -20.35
CA THR A 230 -2.62 1.59 -21.39
C THR A 230 -3.55 0.64 -22.13
N ASP A 231 -3.00 -0.51 -22.49
CA ASP A 231 -3.56 -1.42 -23.47
C ASP A 231 -4.87 -2.02 -22.92
N LEU A 232 -4.88 -2.40 -21.64
CA LEU A 232 -6.06 -2.89 -20.89
C LEU A 232 -7.22 -1.87 -20.85
N LEU A 233 -6.92 -0.58 -20.72
CA LEU A 233 -7.95 0.46 -20.68
C LEU A 233 -8.61 0.69 -22.04
N ASP A 234 -7.85 0.56 -23.12
CA ASP A 234 -8.37 0.68 -24.48
C ASP A 234 -9.28 -0.50 -24.87
N LEU A 235 -9.38 -1.54 -24.02
CA LEU A 235 -10.31 -2.67 -24.19
C LEU A 235 -11.65 -2.50 -23.45
N ASP A 236 -12.00 -1.29 -22.98
CA ASP A 236 -13.16 -1.03 -22.09
C ASP A 236 -13.16 -1.92 -20.81
N PHE A 237 -11.99 -2.28 -20.27
CA PHE A 237 -11.91 -3.18 -19.11
C PHE A 237 -12.48 -2.55 -17.84
N LEU A 238 -12.20 -1.26 -17.60
CA LEU A 238 -12.72 -0.50 -16.47
C LEU A 238 -13.85 0.46 -16.91
N LEU A 239 -14.90 0.54 -16.09
CA LEU A 239 -16.01 1.48 -16.23
C LEU A 239 -15.81 2.74 -15.38
N ASP A 240 -15.21 2.59 -14.19
CA ASP A 240 -14.97 3.68 -13.23
C ASP A 240 -13.87 3.27 -12.23
N CYS A 241 -13.27 4.25 -11.54
CA CYS A 241 -12.35 4.07 -10.43
C CYS A 241 -12.56 5.18 -9.39
N ARG A 242 -13.03 4.84 -8.18
CA ARG A 242 -13.54 5.79 -7.17
C ARG A 242 -12.90 5.61 -5.80
N HIS A 243 -12.79 6.68 -5.02
CA HIS A 243 -12.40 6.62 -3.60
C HIS A 243 -13.65 6.51 -2.71
N LEU A 244 -13.66 5.58 -1.75
CA LEU A 244 -14.76 5.38 -0.81
C LEU A 244 -14.49 6.15 0.51
N SER A 245 -14.32 7.47 0.41
CA SER A 245 -13.84 8.35 1.49
C SER A 245 -14.71 8.35 2.76
N SER A 246 -15.97 7.91 2.68
CA SER A 246 -16.88 7.68 3.81
C SER A 246 -16.62 6.39 4.60
N VAL A 247 -15.88 5.42 4.05
CA VAL A 247 -15.60 4.13 4.70
C VAL A 247 -14.52 4.28 5.76
N MET A 248 -14.95 4.23 7.02
CA MET A 248 -14.10 4.32 8.20
C MET A 248 -13.54 2.95 8.62
N GLY A 249 -12.38 2.95 9.27
CA GLY A 249 -11.72 1.74 9.80
C GLY A 249 -10.19 1.86 9.82
N SER A 250 -9.65 2.69 8.92
CA SER A 250 -8.25 3.07 8.79
C SER A 250 -8.12 4.60 8.76
N ASP A 251 -6.91 5.14 8.86
CA ASP A 251 -6.58 6.50 8.43
C ASP A 251 -6.61 6.69 6.91
N HIS A 252 -6.60 5.59 6.15
CA HIS A 252 -6.93 5.56 4.73
C HIS A 252 -8.42 5.25 4.46
N CYS A 253 -8.89 5.45 3.22
CA CYS A 253 -10.12 4.88 2.68
C CYS A 253 -9.83 3.88 1.54
N PRO A 254 -10.75 2.95 1.23
CA PRO A 254 -10.62 2.10 0.06
C PRO A 254 -10.67 2.89 -1.24
N VAL A 255 -9.96 2.39 -2.24
CA VAL A 255 -10.13 2.74 -3.66
C VAL A 255 -10.75 1.54 -4.36
N ILE A 256 -11.73 1.75 -5.25
CA ILE A 256 -12.45 0.68 -5.94
C ILE A 256 -12.53 0.94 -7.44
N ALA A 257 -12.17 -0.07 -8.23
CA ALA A 257 -12.26 -0.08 -9.68
C ALA A 257 -13.39 -1.02 -10.13
N GLU A 258 -14.30 -0.50 -10.95
CA GLU A 258 -15.44 -1.26 -11.46
C GLU A 258 -15.10 -1.82 -12.85
N ILE A 259 -14.94 -3.14 -12.92
CA ILE A 259 -14.63 -3.89 -14.14
C ILE A 259 -15.92 -4.17 -14.92
N SER A 260 -15.86 -3.88 -16.21
CA SER A 260 -16.93 -4.03 -17.20
C SER A 260 -17.48 -5.46 -17.24
N PRO A 261 -18.82 -5.66 -17.24
CA PRO A 261 -19.45 -6.98 -17.20
C PRO A 261 -19.29 -7.79 -18.50
N ARG A 262 -18.62 -7.21 -19.52
CA ARG A 262 -18.13 -7.96 -20.70
C ARG A 262 -17.05 -8.97 -20.32
N TRP A 263 -16.34 -8.74 -19.22
CA TRP A 263 -15.18 -9.51 -18.77
C TRP A 263 -15.52 -10.44 -17.61
N ARG A 264 -14.86 -11.60 -17.58
CA ARG A 264 -14.96 -12.61 -16.52
C ARG A 264 -13.58 -13.20 -16.27
N ILE A 265 -13.33 -13.64 -15.03
CA ILE A 265 -12.17 -14.46 -14.68
C ILE A 265 -12.47 -15.91 -15.07
N ASP A 266 -11.58 -16.53 -15.85
CA ASP A 266 -11.49 -18.00 -15.90
C ASP A 266 -10.61 -18.46 -14.74
N SER A 267 -11.24 -18.80 -13.62
CA SER A 267 -10.55 -19.40 -12.47
C SER A 267 -10.02 -20.81 -12.77
N GLY A 268 -10.48 -21.45 -13.85
CA GLY A 268 -10.17 -22.81 -14.25
C GLY A 268 -10.64 -23.87 -13.25
N SER A 269 -10.42 -25.13 -13.60
CA SER A 269 -10.64 -26.29 -12.72
C SER A 269 -9.36 -26.69 -11.94
N LEU A 270 -8.44 -25.74 -11.73
CA LEU A 270 -7.13 -26.00 -11.12
C LEU A 270 -7.21 -26.05 -9.57
N PHE A 271 -7.34 -27.27 -9.06
CA PHE A 271 -7.36 -27.62 -7.64
C PHE A 271 -5.99 -27.45 -6.93
N TYR A 272 -5.51 -26.22 -6.80
CA TYR A 272 -4.49 -25.90 -5.80
C TYR A 272 -5.10 -25.95 -4.40
N TRP A 273 -4.72 -26.99 -3.66
CA TRP A 273 -5.04 -27.24 -2.26
C TRP A 273 -3.97 -26.66 -1.33
N TRP A 274 -4.41 -25.95 -0.28
CA TRP A 274 -3.57 -25.69 0.89
C TRP A 274 -3.60 -26.94 1.78
N GLN A 275 -2.72 -27.91 1.53
CA GLN A 275 -2.65 -29.11 2.39
C GLN A 275 -1.94 -28.80 3.71
N GLU A 276 -2.71 -28.74 4.79
CA GLU A 276 -2.18 -28.87 6.15
C GLU A 276 -1.45 -30.22 6.30
N LYS A 277 -0.13 -30.19 6.39
CA LYS A 277 0.62 -31.22 7.12
C LYS A 277 1.03 -30.66 8.48
N LYS A 278 0.53 -31.31 9.55
CA LYS A 278 0.97 -31.05 10.92
C LYS A 278 2.48 -31.31 11.02
N GLY A 279 3.25 -30.27 11.32
CA GLY A 279 4.68 -30.36 11.67
C GLY A 279 5.53 -29.27 11.03
N GLU A 280 5.54 -29.19 9.71
CA GLU A 280 6.57 -28.44 8.95
C GLU A 280 5.93 -27.67 7.80
N THR A 281 6.10 -26.33 7.75
CA THR A 281 5.59 -25.49 6.65
C THR A 281 6.73 -24.76 5.95
N SER A 282 7.00 -25.10 4.70
CA SER A 282 7.85 -24.29 3.83
C SER A 282 7.15 -22.97 3.43
N SER A 283 7.87 -22.13 2.69
CA SER A 283 7.27 -21.14 1.79
C SER A 283 6.53 -21.83 0.62
N LEU A 284 5.79 -21.03 -0.15
CA LEU A 284 5.06 -21.45 -1.34
C LEU A 284 6.01 -22.16 -2.32
N MET A 285 5.63 -23.35 -2.81
CA MET A 285 6.29 -24.00 -3.94
C MET A 285 5.40 -23.90 -5.18
N SER A 286 5.91 -23.24 -6.23
CA SER A 286 5.42 -23.43 -7.58
C SER A 286 6.03 -24.71 -8.18
N ARG A 287 5.32 -25.36 -9.12
CA ARG A 287 5.99 -26.28 -10.04
C ARG A 287 5.31 -26.33 -11.39
N ARG A 288 6.12 -26.12 -12.43
CA ARG A 288 5.80 -26.27 -13.85
C ARG A 288 5.40 -27.72 -14.16
N ILE A 289 4.33 -27.91 -14.91
CA ILE A 289 4.00 -29.17 -15.57
C ILE A 289 3.68 -28.84 -17.02
N GLU A 290 4.48 -29.33 -17.96
CA GLU A 290 3.93 -29.86 -19.19
C GLU A 290 4.83 -30.96 -19.79
N ASN A 291 4.16 -31.92 -20.41
CA ASN A 291 4.58 -33.16 -21.05
C ASN A 291 6.06 -33.29 -21.45
N GLY A 292 6.72 -34.35 -20.96
CA GLY A 292 8.15 -34.55 -21.16
C GLY A 292 8.54 -35.21 -22.49
N VAL A 293 9.42 -34.53 -23.24
CA VAL A 293 10.53 -35.15 -23.97
C VAL A 293 11.80 -34.41 -23.54
N SER A 294 12.89 -35.15 -23.29
CA SER A 294 14.13 -34.58 -22.76
C SER A 294 15.20 -34.39 -23.86
N GLU A 295 15.40 -33.15 -24.28
CA GLU A 295 16.66 -32.74 -24.92
C GLU A 295 17.30 -31.59 -24.13
N VAL A 296 18.60 -31.72 -23.84
CA VAL A 296 19.38 -30.74 -23.08
C VAL A 296 20.20 -29.91 -24.05
N VAL A 297 19.74 -28.69 -24.34
CA VAL A 297 20.51 -27.73 -25.14
C VAL A 297 21.39 -26.90 -24.20
N GLU A 298 22.65 -27.30 -24.07
CA GLU A 298 23.65 -26.64 -23.22
C GLU A 298 24.12 -25.30 -23.86
N LEU A 299 23.43 -24.20 -23.56
CA LEU A 299 23.85 -22.85 -23.97
C LEU A 299 25.06 -22.38 -23.16
N LYS A 300 26.25 -22.44 -23.77
CA LYS A 300 27.50 -21.95 -23.20
C LYS A 300 27.62 -20.43 -23.33
N THR A 301 27.37 -19.71 -22.25
CA THR A 301 27.71 -18.29 -22.13
C THR A 301 29.10 -18.11 -21.51
N SER A 302 29.88 -17.20 -22.09
CA SER A 302 31.27 -16.93 -21.68
C SER A 302 31.33 -16.01 -20.47
N ARG A 303 32.09 -16.40 -19.43
CA ARG A 303 32.32 -15.58 -18.23
C ARG A 303 32.97 -14.24 -18.60
N VAL A 304 32.36 -13.14 -18.14
CA VAL A 304 33.01 -11.83 -18.01
C VAL A 304 33.00 -11.46 -16.53
N THR A 305 34.17 -11.33 -15.93
CA THR A 305 34.34 -10.90 -14.54
C THR A 305 34.82 -9.45 -14.53
N VAL A 306 34.09 -8.58 -13.83
CA VAL A 306 34.59 -7.26 -13.41
C VAL A 306 34.55 -7.24 -11.89
N SER A 307 35.65 -6.79 -11.27
CA SER A 307 35.82 -6.80 -9.82
C SER A 307 35.68 -5.40 -9.22
N ASP A 308 35.52 -5.38 -7.89
CA ASP A 308 35.89 -4.29 -6.97
C ASP A 308 35.29 -2.89 -7.22
N VAL A 309 34.23 -2.58 -6.48
CA VAL A 309 34.02 -1.25 -5.90
C VAL A 309 33.79 -1.42 -4.39
N ASP A 310 34.47 -0.62 -3.58
CA ASP A 310 34.73 -0.90 -2.16
C ASP A 310 33.65 -0.36 -1.19
N SER A 311 33.76 -0.82 0.05
CA SER A 311 32.99 -0.51 1.25
C SER A 311 33.11 0.92 1.76
N GLU A 312 32.00 1.46 2.31
CA GLU A 312 31.96 2.46 3.41
C GLU A 312 30.49 2.82 3.82
N TRP A 313 29.67 1.87 4.31
CA TRP A 313 28.30 2.19 4.77
C TRP A 313 27.76 1.42 6.00
N GLN A 314 28.62 0.83 6.84
CA GLN A 314 28.20 0.21 8.11
C GLN A 314 29.02 0.69 9.32
N LYS A 315 28.44 1.60 10.13
CA LYS A 315 28.69 1.79 11.58
C LYS A 315 27.63 2.71 12.20
N THR A 316 27.26 2.43 13.45
CA THR A 316 26.19 3.10 14.25
C THR A 316 24.77 2.92 13.66
N VAL A 317 23.71 2.65 14.43
CA VAL A 317 23.47 2.79 15.88
C VAL A 317 22.74 1.57 16.46
N VAL A 318 23.20 1.03 17.61
CA VAL A 318 22.38 0.20 18.52
C VAL A 318 22.82 0.43 19.97
N ARG A 319 21.89 0.31 20.93
CA ARG A 319 22.02 0.48 22.40
C ARG A 319 22.05 1.96 22.86
N GLU A 320 21.57 2.31 24.05
CA GLU A 320 21.21 1.47 25.22
C GLU A 320 19.91 1.92 25.92
N GLU A 321 19.40 1.15 26.88
CA GLU A 321 18.10 1.40 27.56
C GLU A 321 18.21 1.28 29.09
N ARG A 322 17.26 1.92 29.80
CA ARG A 322 16.93 1.86 31.25
C ARG A 322 17.78 2.64 32.27
N ALA A 323 17.12 3.54 33.00
CA ALA A 323 17.31 3.71 34.45
C ALA A 323 16.08 4.33 35.14
N SER A 324 15.76 3.84 36.34
CA SER A 324 14.91 4.41 37.40
C SER A 324 13.49 4.93 37.10
N GLU A 325 12.49 4.23 37.64
CA GLU A 325 11.23 4.84 38.09
C GLU A 325 11.38 5.43 39.50
N LYS A 326 10.78 6.60 39.78
CA LYS A 326 10.19 6.98 41.09
C LYS A 326 9.43 8.32 41.03
N ASN A 327 8.45 8.47 41.93
CA ASN A 327 7.73 9.70 42.29
C ASN A 327 7.01 10.49 41.15
N VAL A 328 5.79 10.05 40.81
CA VAL A 328 4.82 10.85 40.02
C VAL A 328 3.50 11.12 40.77
N PHE A 329 3.21 10.42 41.88
CA PHE A 329 1.89 10.46 42.54
C PHE A 329 1.60 11.73 43.37
N GLU A 330 2.54 12.67 43.48
CA GLU A 330 2.47 13.78 44.46
C GLU A 330 2.46 15.18 43.82
N LYS A 331 2.01 15.29 42.56
CA LYS A 331 1.75 16.60 41.89
C LYS A 331 0.35 16.76 41.30
N MET A 332 -0.55 15.81 41.53
CA MET A 332 -1.97 15.93 41.16
C MET A 332 -2.82 16.64 42.25
N MET A 333 -2.56 17.92 42.55
CA MET A 333 -3.60 18.82 43.12
C MET A 333 -3.32 20.31 42.82
N LEU A 334 -3.49 20.70 41.56
CA LEU A 334 -3.89 22.07 41.16
C LEU A 334 -4.35 21.98 39.70
N LYS A 335 -5.66 22.03 39.45
CA LYS A 335 -6.20 22.03 38.08
C LYS A 335 -5.85 23.36 37.41
N LYS A 336 -4.74 23.42 36.67
CA LYS A 336 -4.42 24.54 35.78
C LYS A 336 -5.63 24.79 34.89
N LYS A 337 -6.12 26.03 34.84
CA LYS A 337 -7.28 26.38 34.00
C LYS A 337 -6.87 26.20 32.54
N ILE A 338 -7.44 25.20 31.88
CA ILE A 338 -7.23 24.97 30.44
C ILE A 338 -7.69 26.25 29.71
N PRO A 339 -6.80 26.90 28.94
CA PRO A 339 -7.13 28.16 28.28
C PRO A 339 -8.14 27.94 27.15
N LYS A 340 -8.84 29.02 26.77
CA LYS A 340 -9.70 29.02 25.59
C LYS A 340 -8.91 29.44 24.36
N CYS A 341 -9.07 28.72 23.26
CA CYS A 341 -8.40 29.06 22.01
C CYS A 341 -8.96 30.36 21.39
N THR A 342 -8.06 31.26 21.00
CA THR A 342 -8.41 32.63 20.57
C THR A 342 -9.29 32.71 19.33
N GLY A 343 -9.26 31.71 18.43
CA GLY A 343 -10.08 31.69 17.22
C GLY A 343 -11.53 31.20 17.41
N HIS A 344 -11.83 30.42 18.45
CA HIS A 344 -13.15 29.76 18.61
C HIS A 344 -13.77 29.91 20.00
N GLY A 345 -13.03 30.34 21.02
CA GLY A 345 -13.52 30.42 22.40
C GLY A 345 -13.74 29.06 23.09
N GLU A 346 -13.39 27.96 22.42
CA GLU A 346 -13.42 26.58 22.93
C GLU A 346 -12.21 26.28 23.81
N LEU A 347 -12.34 25.33 24.74
CA LEU A 347 -11.21 24.87 25.55
C LEU A 347 -10.12 24.24 24.66
N ALA A 348 -8.87 24.59 24.95
CA ALA A 348 -7.70 24.01 24.31
C ALA A 348 -7.46 22.55 24.77
N VAL A 349 -6.64 21.83 24.01
CA VAL A 349 -6.20 20.46 24.35
C VAL A 349 -4.72 20.51 24.72
N GLU A 350 -4.38 19.90 25.85
CA GLU A 350 -2.99 19.72 26.28
C GLU A 350 -2.29 18.67 25.40
N ARG A 351 -1.09 19.00 24.91
CA ARG A 351 -0.25 18.14 24.07
C ARG A 351 1.20 18.20 24.56
N THR A 352 1.96 17.13 24.31
CA THR A 352 3.38 17.04 24.70
C THR A 352 4.27 17.02 23.46
N VAL A 353 5.38 17.75 23.49
CA VAL A 353 6.36 17.79 22.41
C VAL A 353 7.15 16.47 22.38
N LYS A 354 6.88 15.64 21.37
CA LYS A 354 7.60 14.37 21.13
C LYS A 354 8.85 14.51 20.24
N LYS A 355 9.06 15.64 19.58
CA LYS A 355 10.25 15.87 18.73
C LYS A 355 11.49 16.11 19.63
N PRO A 356 12.62 15.42 19.41
CA PRO A 356 13.88 15.71 20.10
C PRO A 356 14.32 17.16 19.96
N GLY A 357 14.90 17.73 21.02
CA GLY A 357 15.39 19.13 21.06
C GLY A 357 15.05 19.84 22.37
N PRO A 358 15.31 21.17 22.47
CA PRO A 358 15.21 21.95 23.73
C PRO A 358 13.83 22.01 24.39
N ASN A 359 12.79 21.55 23.70
CA ASN A 359 11.41 21.50 24.17
C ASN A 359 10.84 20.08 24.31
N PHE A 360 11.65 19.03 24.11
CA PHE A 360 11.23 17.64 24.28
C PHE A 360 10.58 17.41 25.66
N ASN A 361 9.49 16.64 25.69
CA ASN A 361 8.63 16.40 26.86
C ASN A 361 7.98 17.64 27.51
N LYS A 362 8.15 18.87 26.98
CA LYS A 362 7.36 20.03 27.44
C LYS A 362 5.90 19.91 26.97
N ARG A 363 4.98 20.38 27.81
CA ARG A 363 3.53 20.39 27.54
C ARG A 363 3.08 21.76 27.06
N PHE A 364 2.09 21.80 26.18
CA PHE A 364 1.50 23.01 25.63
C PHE A 364 -0.01 22.82 25.36
N TYR A 365 -0.76 23.92 25.42
CA TYR A 365 -2.16 23.99 25.00
C TYR A 365 -2.25 24.42 23.54
N ALA A 366 -3.09 23.75 22.76
CA ALA A 366 -3.39 24.12 21.37
C ALA A 366 -4.89 23.95 21.08
N CYS A 367 -5.39 24.57 20.00
CA CYS A 367 -6.79 24.40 19.59
C CYS A 367 -7.15 22.92 19.37
N GLY A 368 -8.27 22.46 19.95
CA GLY A 368 -8.69 21.06 19.92
C GLY A 368 -9.24 20.58 18.57
N ARG A 369 -9.69 21.50 17.71
CA ARG A 369 -10.30 21.23 16.40
C ARG A 369 -9.37 20.48 15.42
N PRO A 370 -9.92 19.79 14.40
CA PRO A 370 -9.12 19.10 13.39
C PRO A 370 -8.15 20.01 12.61
N LYS A 371 -7.10 19.46 11.97
CA LYS A 371 -6.28 20.22 11.00
C LYS A 371 -7.04 20.27 9.68
N GLY A 372 -7.37 21.48 9.23
CA GLY A 372 -8.14 21.75 8.01
C GLY A 372 -7.55 22.90 7.20
N PHE A 373 -8.20 23.23 6.09
CA PHE A 373 -7.81 24.36 5.24
C PHE A 373 -8.00 25.69 5.97
N ALA A 374 -7.19 26.71 5.63
CA ALA A 374 -7.28 28.04 6.26
C ALA A 374 -8.62 28.78 6.03
N THR A 375 -9.42 28.32 5.06
CA THR A 375 -10.78 28.80 4.75
C THR A 375 -11.88 28.04 5.50
N ASP A 376 -11.57 26.90 6.12
CA ASP A 376 -12.55 26.07 6.83
C ASP A 376 -12.72 26.54 8.28
N LYS A 377 -13.93 27.02 8.59
CA LYS A 377 -14.29 27.52 9.93
C LYS A 377 -14.29 26.41 11.00
N ASN A 378 -14.25 25.14 10.62
CA ASN A 378 -14.17 23.98 11.53
C ASN A 378 -12.73 23.49 11.74
N ALA A 379 -11.76 24.03 11.01
CA ALA A 379 -10.34 23.77 11.24
C ALA A 379 -9.87 24.38 12.58
N ARG A 380 -8.69 23.95 13.05
CA ARG A 380 -7.97 24.58 14.16
C ARG A 380 -7.45 25.96 13.80
N CYS A 381 -7.58 26.88 14.75
CA CYS A 381 -6.91 28.18 14.70
C CYS A 381 -5.46 28.06 15.22
N ASN A 382 -4.64 29.06 14.91
CA ASN A 382 -3.22 29.15 15.31
C ASN A 382 -2.99 29.42 16.82
N PHE A 383 -3.89 28.97 17.69
CA PHE A 383 -3.76 29.15 19.14
C PHE A 383 -2.73 28.15 19.70
N PHE A 384 -1.77 28.70 20.44
CA PHE A 384 -0.69 27.98 21.10
C PHE A 384 -0.30 28.71 22.40
N GLU A 385 -0.14 27.96 23.51
CA GLU A 385 0.29 28.47 24.81
C GLU A 385 1.09 27.38 25.55
N TRP A 386 2.16 27.70 26.28
CA TRP A 386 2.89 26.68 27.07
C TRP A 386 2.15 26.32 28.37
N ALA A 387 2.16 25.03 28.75
CA ALA A 387 1.31 24.47 29.82
C ALA A 387 1.99 24.36 31.21
#